data_AF-A0A8S3HWH0-F1
#
_entry.id   AF-A0A8S3HWH0-F1
#
_cell.length_a   1.000
_cell.length_b   1.000
_cell.length_c   1.000
_cell.angle_alpha   90.00
_cell.angle_beta   90.00
_cell.angle_gamma   90.00
#
_symmetry.space_group_name_H-M   'P 1'
#
loop_
_entity.id
_entity.type
_entity.pdbx_description
1 polymer ?
#
loop_
_entity_poly.entity_id
_entity_poly.type
_entity_poly.pdbx_seq_one_letter_code
_entity_poly.pdbx_strand_id
1 'polypeptide(L)'
;MKTTIFGLSSRAADFAMLCVDAPSSVVDTTREHFSYAITLDVPVFVVINKIDLCSKASIQETIGCLTYLLKHGHNSVPLESYPIRNEEDLVKAAEMFVAKSVFPIFAVSCVTGENIDLLKKFLNILPPKLTPKEQERLSLAPVEYRIDSIYTNNTSGTAVVGGILRSGIIREGESFLAGPLLD
;
A
#
# COMPACT_ATOMS: atom_id res chain seq x y z
N MET A 1 -16.36 5.14 -0.21
CA MET A 1 -15.76 3.86 0.21
C MET A 1 -15.64 2.79 -0.87
N LYS A 2 -16.54 2.70 -1.88
CA LYS A 2 -16.38 1.73 -2.99
C LYS A 2 -15.03 1.83 -3.70
N THR A 3 -14.46 3.04 -3.80
CA THR A 3 -13.17 3.31 -4.43
C THR A 3 -11.97 2.77 -3.64
N THR A 4 -11.99 2.79 -2.30
CA THR A 4 -10.91 2.28 -1.46
C THR A 4 -10.83 0.76 -1.49
N ILE A 5 -11.98 0.08 -1.33
CA ILE A 5 -12.06 -1.38 -1.42
C ILE A 5 -11.67 -1.82 -2.83
N PHE A 6 -12.16 -1.13 -3.87
CA PHE A 6 -11.75 -1.41 -5.24
C PHE A 6 -10.24 -1.23 -5.40
N GLY A 7 -9.64 -0.13 -4.96
CA GLY A 7 -8.19 0.07 -5.08
C GLY A 7 -7.36 -1.01 -4.37
N LEU A 8 -7.77 -1.44 -3.18
CA LEU A 8 -7.08 -2.50 -2.42
C LEU A 8 -7.26 -3.90 -3.05
N SER A 9 -8.43 -4.18 -3.64
CA SER A 9 -8.77 -5.50 -4.18
C SER A 9 -8.51 -5.67 -5.68
N SER A 10 -8.61 -4.60 -6.47
CA SER A 10 -8.58 -4.67 -7.94
C SER A 10 -7.16 -4.70 -8.50
N ARG A 11 -6.17 -4.21 -7.75
CA ARG A 11 -4.77 -4.06 -8.19
C ARG A 11 -3.77 -4.93 -7.42
N ALA A 12 -4.24 -5.92 -6.66
CA ALA A 12 -3.39 -6.88 -5.94
C ALA A 12 -2.24 -6.20 -5.18
N ALA A 13 -2.55 -5.15 -4.41
CA ALA A 13 -1.54 -4.33 -3.76
C ALA A 13 -0.58 -5.17 -2.90
N ASP A 14 0.73 -4.92 -3.04
CA ASP A 14 1.76 -5.55 -2.22
C ASP A 14 1.68 -5.09 -0.76
N PHE A 15 1.41 -3.79 -0.58
CA PHE A 15 1.29 -3.12 0.72
C PHE A 15 0.41 -1.87 0.60
N ALA A 16 -0.09 -1.38 1.73
CA ALA A 16 -0.84 -0.14 1.83
C ALA A 16 -0.12 0.87 2.74
N MET A 17 -0.11 2.13 2.31
CA MET A 17 0.37 3.26 3.08
C MET A 17 -0.83 4.01 3.68
N LEU A 18 -0.94 4.01 5.01
CA LEU A 18 -1.99 4.74 5.72
C LEU A 18 -1.47 6.12 6.13
N CYS A 19 -1.87 7.15 5.40
CA CYS A 19 -1.49 8.54 5.72
C CYS A 19 -2.44 9.13 6.76
N VAL A 20 -1.89 9.73 7.81
CA VAL A 20 -2.61 10.38 8.91
C VAL A 20 -1.95 11.73 9.19
N ASP A 21 -2.71 12.73 9.62
CA ASP A 21 -2.14 14.04 10.00
C ASP A 21 -1.71 14.05 11.48
N ALA A 22 -0.60 14.73 11.80
CA ALA A 22 -0.06 14.82 13.15
C ALA A 22 -1.04 15.43 14.18
N PRO A 23 -1.78 16.52 13.90
CA PRO A 23 -2.90 16.93 14.73
C PRO A 23 -4.16 16.23 14.23
N SER A 24 -4.39 15.00 14.65
CA SER A 24 -5.62 14.29 14.31
C SER A 24 -6.08 13.42 15.47
N SER A 25 -7.30 13.67 15.94
CA SER A 25 -8.07 12.62 16.59
C SER A 25 -8.28 11.56 15.52
N VAL A 26 -7.58 10.42 15.62
CA VAL A 26 -7.65 9.37 14.62
C VAL A 26 -9.12 9.03 14.36
N VAL A 27 -9.59 9.39 13.17
CA VAL A 27 -11.01 9.41 12.80
C VAL A 27 -11.47 7.99 12.46
N ASP A 28 -12.76 7.69 12.63
CA ASP A 28 -13.38 6.40 12.28
C ASP A 28 -13.00 5.91 10.88
N THR A 29 -12.81 6.83 9.90
CA THR A 29 -12.38 6.49 8.54
C THR A 29 -10.99 5.83 8.49
N THR A 30 -10.04 6.26 9.33
CA THR A 30 -8.70 5.65 9.40
C THR A 30 -8.77 4.23 9.93
N ARG A 31 -9.64 3.99 10.93
CA ARG A 31 -9.92 2.66 11.47
C ARG A 31 -10.57 1.76 10.42
N GLU A 32 -11.53 2.27 9.67
CA GLU A 32 -12.18 1.54 8.59
C GLU A 32 -11.20 1.15 7.48
N HIS A 33 -10.41 2.11 6.97
CA HIS A 33 -9.42 1.84 5.92
C HIS A 33 -8.37 0.81 6.36
N PHE A 34 -7.91 0.88 7.61
CA PHE A 34 -7.04 -0.15 8.17
C PHE A 34 -7.73 -1.52 8.21
N SER A 35 -8.97 -1.55 8.69
CA SER A 35 -9.77 -2.79 8.76
C SER A 35 -9.92 -3.46 7.39
N TYR A 36 -10.16 -2.70 6.31
CA TYR A 36 -10.21 -3.25 4.95
C TYR A 36 -8.87 -3.83 4.51
N ALA A 37 -7.77 -3.14 4.74
CA ALA A 37 -6.46 -3.61 4.33
C ALA A 37 -6.09 -4.93 5.04
N ILE A 38 -6.34 -5.03 6.35
CA ILE A 38 -6.15 -6.26 7.11
C ILE A 38 -7.07 -7.39 6.62
N THR A 39 -8.35 -7.10 6.37
CA THR A 39 -9.32 -8.10 5.85
C THR A 39 -8.90 -8.64 4.48
N LEU A 40 -8.25 -7.81 3.66
CA LEU A 40 -7.75 -8.17 2.33
C LEU A 40 -6.33 -8.76 2.35
N ASP A 41 -5.77 -9.04 3.54
CA ASP A 41 -4.40 -9.52 3.74
C ASP A 41 -3.34 -8.63 3.08
N VAL A 42 -3.55 -7.31 3.12
CA VAL A 42 -2.61 -6.30 2.64
C VAL A 42 -1.85 -5.70 3.84
N PRO A 43 -0.53 -5.91 3.95
CA PRO A 43 0.30 -5.29 4.98
C PRO A 43 0.20 -3.76 4.97
N VAL A 44 0.11 -3.14 6.15
CA VAL A 44 -0.05 -1.68 6.27
C VAL A 44 1.07 -1.05 7.09
N PHE A 45 1.67 0.02 6.57
CA PHE A 45 2.53 0.91 7.34
C PHE A 45 1.89 2.31 7.40
N VAL A 46 2.22 3.07 8.43
CA VAL A 46 1.58 4.36 8.72
C VAL A 46 2.55 5.51 8.48
N VAL A 47 2.05 6.58 7.85
CA VAL A 47 2.79 7.83 7.65
C VAL A 47 2.01 8.96 8.30
N ILE A 48 2.56 9.50 9.39
CA ILE A 48 2.05 10.68 10.07
C ILE A 48 2.68 11.90 9.40
N ASN A 49 1.90 12.69 8.68
CA ASN A 49 2.33 13.90 7.98
C ASN A 49 2.09 15.17 8.85
N LYS A 50 2.59 16.32 8.38
CA LYS A 50 2.39 17.65 8.98
C LYS A 50 3.03 17.82 10.37
N ILE A 51 4.14 17.12 10.61
CA ILE A 51 4.87 17.21 11.89
C ILE A 51 5.43 18.62 12.14
N ASP A 52 5.63 19.41 11.08
CA ASP A 52 6.09 20.81 11.14
C ASP A 52 5.10 21.74 11.84
N LEU A 53 3.83 21.36 11.93
CA LEU A 53 2.78 22.16 12.57
C LEU A 53 2.53 21.75 14.03
N CYS A 54 3.26 20.77 14.57
CA CYS A 54 2.93 20.10 15.82
C CYS A 54 4.11 19.99 16.78
N SER A 55 3.81 19.95 18.08
CA SER A 55 4.81 19.62 19.08
C SER A 55 5.12 18.11 19.07
N LYS A 56 6.32 17.74 19.53
CA LYS A 56 6.69 16.32 19.71
C LYS A 56 5.69 15.56 20.58
N ALA A 57 5.12 16.22 21.59
CA ALA A 57 4.11 15.62 22.47
C ALA A 57 2.83 15.24 21.70
N SER A 58 2.34 16.13 20.84
CA SER A 58 1.16 15.85 20.00
C SER A 58 1.40 14.68 19.04
N ILE A 59 2.60 14.58 18.46
CA ILE A 59 2.95 13.46 17.58
C ILE A 59 2.95 12.14 18.36
N GLN A 60 3.50 12.13 19.59
CA GLN A 60 3.49 10.93 20.44
C GLN A 60 2.07 10.52 20.84
N GLU A 61 1.20 11.48 21.12
CA GLU A 61 -0.22 11.23 21.39
C GLU A 61 -0.91 10.56 20.20
N THR A 62 -0.70 11.07 18.98
CA THR A 62 -1.24 10.46 17.74
C THR A 62 -0.71 9.05 17.53
N ILE A 63 0.58 8.79 17.78
CA ILE A 63 1.17 7.44 17.75
C ILE A 63 0.49 6.52 18.77
N GLY A 64 0.25 7.01 19.99
CA GLY A 64 -0.47 6.28 21.04
C GLY A 64 -1.89 5.92 20.63
N CYS A 65 -2.65 6.90 20.11
CA CYS A 65 -4.00 6.70 19.60
C CYS A 65 -4.05 5.69 18.44
N LEU A 66 -3.14 5.81 17.48
CA LEU A 66 -3.00 4.83 16.39
C LEU A 66 -2.70 3.44 16.95
N THR A 67 -1.72 3.32 17.85
CA THR A 67 -1.36 2.04 18.47
C THR A 67 -2.56 1.41 19.18
N TYR A 68 -3.32 2.21 19.94
CA TYR A 68 -4.52 1.74 20.62
C TYR A 68 -5.57 1.22 19.63
N LEU A 69 -5.88 2.01 18.59
CA LEU A 69 -6.89 1.65 17.59
C LEU A 69 -6.52 0.40 16.78
N LEU A 70 -5.23 0.22 16.50
CA LEU A 70 -4.73 -0.92 15.74
C LEU A 70 -4.73 -2.19 16.58
N LYS A 71 -4.41 -2.10 17.88
CA LYS A 71 -4.47 -3.23 18.81
C LYS A 71 -5.89 -3.63 19.23
N HIS A 72 -6.82 -2.68 19.31
CA HIS A 72 -8.19 -2.90 19.83
C HIS A 72 -9.28 -2.75 18.75
N GLY A 73 -8.90 -2.75 17.47
CA GLY A 73 -9.83 -2.71 16.34
C GLY A 73 -10.70 -3.97 16.23
N HIS A 74 -11.78 -3.93 15.44
CA HIS A 74 -12.65 -5.09 15.21
C HIS A 74 -11.94 -6.27 14.52
N ASN A 75 -10.84 -5.99 13.80
CA ASN A 75 -9.94 -6.96 13.17
C ASN A 75 -8.54 -6.85 13.79
N SER A 76 -8.47 -6.74 15.12
CA SER A 76 -7.23 -6.56 15.85
C SER A 76 -6.26 -7.70 15.57
N VAL A 77 -5.09 -7.33 15.05
CA VAL A 77 -3.94 -8.21 14.88
C VAL A 77 -2.96 -7.84 15.99
N PRO A 78 -2.29 -8.79 16.66
CA PRO A 78 -1.32 -8.50 17.72
C PRO A 78 0.00 -7.93 17.16
N LEU A 79 -0.10 -6.88 16.33
CA LEU A 79 1.03 -6.16 15.79
C LEU A 79 1.42 -5.05 16.74
N GLU A 80 2.72 -4.91 16.95
CA GLU A 80 3.30 -3.81 17.71
C GLU A 80 3.59 -2.61 16.79
N SER A 81 3.40 -1.40 17.31
CA SER A 81 3.84 -0.19 16.61
C SER A 81 5.36 -0.15 16.59
N TYR A 82 5.93 0.20 15.44
CA TYR A 82 7.37 0.36 15.30
C TYR A 82 7.70 1.74 14.72
N PRO A 83 7.91 2.77 15.57
CA PRO A 83 8.29 4.11 15.11
C PRO A 83 9.69 4.10 14.49
N ILE A 84 9.83 4.61 13.27
CA ILE A 84 11.12 4.71 12.58
C ILE A 84 11.69 6.11 12.81
N ARG A 85 12.88 6.18 13.42
CA ARG A 85 13.56 7.44 13.73
C ARG A 85 14.88 7.60 12.98
N ASN A 86 15.46 6.49 12.53
CA ASN A 86 16.75 6.44 11.85
C ASN A 86 16.81 5.24 10.88
N GLU A 87 17.95 5.07 10.22
CA GLU A 87 18.16 3.99 9.24
C GLU A 87 18.31 2.59 9.86
N GLU A 88 18.77 2.48 11.11
CA GLU A 88 18.84 1.18 11.79
C GLU A 88 17.44 0.65 12.12
N ASP A 89 16.55 1.53 12.56
CA ASP A 89 15.14 1.22 12.77
C ASP A 89 14.49 0.77 11.45
N LEU A 90 14.85 1.42 10.35
CA LEU A 90 14.29 1.15 9.02
C LEU A 90 14.59 -0.27 8.55
N VAL A 91 15.84 -0.73 8.66
CA VAL A 91 16.23 -2.09 8.21
C VAL A 91 15.47 -3.14 9.02
N LYS A 92 15.43 -2.99 10.35
CA LYS A 92 14.70 -3.89 11.24
C LYS A 92 13.20 -3.88 10.95
N ALA A 93 12.64 -2.69 10.76
CA ALA A 93 11.22 -2.53 10.46
C ALA A 93 10.83 -3.19 9.13
N ALA A 94 11.68 -3.13 8.10
CA ALA A 94 11.42 -3.78 6.82
C ALA A 94 11.30 -5.30 6.97
N GLU A 95 12.25 -5.94 7.67
CA GLU A 95 12.22 -7.38 7.94
C GLU A 95 10.97 -7.79 8.73
N MET A 96 10.68 -7.08 9.83
CA MET A 96 9.52 -7.37 10.67
C MET A 96 8.18 -7.07 9.98
N PHE A 97 8.15 -6.10 9.08
CA PHE A 97 6.96 -5.75 8.30
C PHE A 97 6.63 -6.84 7.27
N VAL A 98 7.64 -7.37 6.57
CA VAL A 98 7.48 -8.51 5.65
C VAL A 98 7.03 -9.75 6.41
N ALA A 99 7.56 -9.97 7.62
CA ALA A 99 7.11 -11.02 8.53
C ALA A 99 5.73 -10.76 9.16
N LYS A 100 5.05 -9.67 8.80
CA LYS A 100 3.74 -9.24 9.34
C LYS A 100 3.72 -9.27 10.87
N SER A 101 4.80 -8.79 11.52
CA SER A 101 4.96 -8.80 12.97
C SER A 101 4.83 -7.42 13.60
N VAL A 102 5.07 -6.36 12.83
CA VAL A 102 4.94 -4.96 13.26
C VAL A 102 4.23 -4.12 12.21
N PHE A 103 3.72 -2.96 12.60
CA PHE A 103 3.36 -1.91 11.68
C PHE A 103 4.33 -0.71 11.83
N PRO A 104 5.16 -0.42 10.81
CA PRO A 104 6.07 0.71 10.84
C PRO A 104 5.32 2.04 10.86
N ILE A 105 5.83 3.02 11.61
CA ILE A 105 5.29 4.38 11.66
C ILE A 105 6.37 5.39 11.30
N PHE A 106 6.12 6.17 10.26
CA PHE A 106 6.95 7.30 9.86
C PHE A 106 6.31 8.60 10.32
N ALA A 107 7.08 9.50 10.89
CA ALA A 107 6.67 10.86 11.19
C ALA A 107 7.38 11.79 10.18
N VAL A 108 6.64 12.39 9.26
CA VAL A 108 7.19 13.16 8.13
C VAL A 108 6.55 14.54 8.00
N SER A 109 7.24 15.44 7.29
CA SER A 109 6.61 16.67 6.77
C SER A 109 6.77 16.72 5.26
N CYS A 110 5.65 16.66 4.54
CA CYS A 110 5.61 16.90 3.10
C CYS A 110 5.94 18.35 2.71
N VAL A 111 5.99 19.28 3.67
CA VAL A 111 6.33 20.70 3.44
C VAL A 111 7.83 20.93 3.60
N THR A 112 8.41 20.51 4.73
CA THR A 112 9.83 20.75 5.02
C THR A 112 10.74 19.68 4.42
N GLY A 113 10.19 18.51 4.08
CA GLY A 113 10.96 17.34 3.64
C GLY A 113 11.45 16.46 4.78
N GLU A 114 11.19 16.84 6.04
CA GLU A 114 11.66 16.11 7.22
C GLU A 114 11.22 14.64 7.17
N ASN A 115 12.20 13.72 7.36
CA ASN A 115 12.07 12.26 7.36
C ASN A 115 11.50 11.61 6.10
N ILE A 116 11.25 12.36 5.01
CA ILE A 116 10.83 11.78 3.73
C ILE A 116 11.88 10.81 3.19
N ASP A 117 13.17 11.09 3.41
CA ASP A 117 14.25 10.22 2.93
C ASP A 117 14.23 8.84 3.59
N LEU A 118 13.81 8.75 4.86
CA LEU A 118 13.59 7.46 5.53
C LEU A 118 12.42 6.70 4.88
N LEU A 119 11.33 7.38 4.57
CA LEU A 119 10.19 6.77 3.88
C LEU A 119 10.59 6.25 2.49
N LYS A 120 11.35 7.03 1.71
CA LYS A 120 11.86 6.60 0.39
C LYS A 120 12.78 5.39 0.50
N LYS A 121 13.73 5.42 1.45
CA LYS A 121 14.64 4.29 1.70
C LYS A 121 13.87 3.03 2.08
N PHE A 122 12.84 3.15 2.91
CA PHE A 122 11.99 2.04 3.29
C PHE A 122 11.29 1.42 2.08
N LEU A 123 10.64 2.25 1.25
CA LEU A 123 9.98 1.79 0.02
C LEU A 123 10.96 1.10 -0.94
N ASN A 124 12.23 1.53 -1.00
CA ASN A 124 13.25 0.90 -1.83
C ASN A 124 13.75 -0.46 -1.31
N ILE A 125 13.60 -0.73 0.00
CA ILE A 125 14.08 -1.96 0.63
C ILE A 125 12.96 -3.02 0.68
N LEU A 126 11.70 -2.62 0.61
CA LEU A 126 10.59 -3.57 0.63
C LEU A 126 10.65 -4.53 -0.57
N PRO A 127 10.61 -5.86 -0.33
CA PRO A 127 10.53 -6.81 -1.41
C PRO A 127 9.16 -6.77 -2.08
N PRO A 128 9.05 -7.13 -3.37
CA PRO A 128 7.76 -7.38 -3.99
C PRO A 128 7.03 -8.53 -3.27
N LYS A 129 5.70 -8.57 -3.34
CA LYS A 129 4.90 -9.63 -2.71
C LYS A 129 5.18 -11.01 -3.30
N LEU A 130 5.45 -11.07 -4.59
CA LEU A 130 5.76 -12.32 -5.29
C LEU A 130 7.24 -12.65 -5.14
N THR A 131 7.52 -13.89 -4.74
CA THR A 131 8.89 -14.40 -4.75
C THR A 131 9.42 -14.54 -6.18
N PRO A 132 10.75 -14.51 -6.40
CA PRO A 132 11.32 -14.70 -7.74
C PRO A 132 10.84 -15.99 -8.42
N LYS A 133 10.68 -17.08 -7.63
CA LYS A 133 10.19 -18.37 -8.11
C LYS A 133 8.72 -18.30 -8.56
N GLU A 134 7.88 -17.59 -7.81
CA GLU A 134 6.48 -17.39 -8.21
C GLU A 134 6.38 -16.53 -9.46
N GLN A 135 7.23 -15.50 -9.57
CA GLN A 135 7.27 -14.63 -10.74
C GLN A 135 7.73 -15.37 -12.00
N GLU A 136 8.73 -16.24 -11.89
CA GLU A 136 9.13 -17.16 -12.96
C GLU A 136 8.00 -18.12 -13.34
N ARG A 137 7.34 -18.72 -12.35
CA ARG A 137 6.20 -19.62 -12.61
C ARG A 137 5.06 -18.89 -13.32
N LEU A 138 4.76 -17.65 -12.91
CA LEU A 138 3.69 -16.83 -13.50
C LEU A 138 4.06 -16.34 -14.90
N SER A 139 5.34 -16.10 -15.19
CA SER A 139 5.78 -15.66 -16.52
C SER A 139 5.62 -16.73 -17.59
N LEU A 140 5.64 -18.01 -17.20
CA LEU A 140 5.37 -19.17 -18.05
C LEU A 140 3.87 -19.50 -18.19
N ALA A 141 3.01 -18.91 -17.36
CA ALA A 141 1.57 -19.14 -17.42
C ALA A 141 0.93 -18.32 -18.57
N PRO A 142 -0.28 -18.71 -19.04
CA PRO A 142 -1.02 -17.91 -20.01
C PRO A 142 -1.22 -16.46 -19.56
N VAL A 143 -1.26 -15.55 -20.52
CA VAL A 143 -1.49 -14.13 -20.24
C VAL A 143 -2.88 -13.93 -19.64
N GLU A 144 -2.92 -13.39 -18.43
CA GLU A 144 -4.14 -12.90 -17.79
C GLU A 144 -3.93 -11.43 -17.45
N TYR A 145 -4.60 -10.56 -18.21
CA TYR A 145 -4.60 -9.12 -17.97
C TYR A 145 -5.99 -8.66 -17.56
N ARG A 146 -6.09 -8.06 -16.38
CA ARG A 146 -7.36 -7.55 -15.84
C ARG A 146 -7.48 -6.07 -16.18
N ILE A 147 -8.39 -5.76 -17.10
CA ILE A 147 -8.70 -4.39 -17.52
C ILE A 147 -9.50 -3.68 -16.43
N ASP A 148 -8.99 -2.55 -15.94
CA ASP A 148 -9.67 -1.67 -14.97
C ASP A 148 -10.19 -0.37 -15.60
N SER A 149 -9.61 0.03 -16.73
CA SER A 149 -9.88 1.32 -17.37
C SER A 149 -9.68 1.23 -18.88
N ILE A 150 -10.48 1.99 -19.63
CA ILE A 150 -10.40 2.06 -21.10
C ILE A 150 -10.42 3.54 -21.48
N TYR A 151 -9.42 3.95 -22.26
CA TYR A 151 -9.24 5.31 -22.73
C TYR A 151 -9.25 5.30 -24.26
N THR A 152 -10.27 5.92 -24.86
CA THR A 152 -10.39 5.98 -26.33
C THR A 152 -9.82 7.31 -26.84
N ASN A 153 -8.86 7.25 -27.75
CA ASN A 153 -8.42 8.44 -28.47
C ASN A 153 -9.32 8.65 -29.70
N ASN A 154 -10.11 9.74 -29.68
CA ASN A 154 -11.05 10.08 -30.74
C ASN A 154 -10.39 10.34 -32.10
N THR A 155 -9.09 10.65 -32.14
CA THR A 155 -8.37 10.99 -33.38
C THR A 155 -7.80 9.77 -34.11
N SER A 156 -7.37 8.73 -33.38
CA SER A 156 -6.77 7.53 -33.98
C SER A 156 -7.68 6.30 -33.95
N GLY A 157 -8.83 6.36 -33.25
CA GLY A 157 -9.72 5.23 -33.05
C GLY A 157 -9.13 4.12 -32.17
N THR A 158 -7.95 4.35 -31.59
CA THR A 158 -7.23 3.38 -30.75
C THR A 158 -7.72 3.48 -29.32
N ALA A 159 -8.14 2.35 -28.75
CA ALA A 159 -8.41 2.23 -27.32
C ALA A 159 -7.12 1.82 -26.59
N VAL A 160 -6.80 2.52 -25.51
CA VAL A 160 -5.72 2.18 -24.57
C VAL A 160 -6.38 1.61 -23.32
N VAL A 161 -5.99 0.41 -22.93
CA VAL A 161 -6.53 -0.25 -21.72
C VAL A 161 -5.54 -0.14 -20.56
N GLY A 162 -6.02 0.30 -19.40
CA GLY A 162 -5.30 0.26 -18.14
C GLY A 162 -5.75 -0.93 -17.30
N GLY A 163 -4.87 -1.44 -16.45
CA GLY A 163 -5.14 -2.67 -15.71
C GLY A 163 -3.90 -3.26 -15.04
N ILE A 164 -4.02 -4.52 -14.63
CA ILE A 164 -2.93 -5.28 -14.00
C ILE A 164 -2.70 -6.60 -14.74
N LEU A 165 -1.43 -6.88 -15.03
CA LEU A 165 -0.98 -8.18 -15.54
C LEU A 165 -0.86 -9.14 -14.35
N ARG A 166 -1.67 -10.19 -14.33
CA ARG A 166 -1.69 -11.19 -13.26
C ARG A 166 -0.76 -12.37 -13.54
N SER A 167 -0.62 -12.73 -14.81
CA SER A 167 0.27 -13.80 -15.28
C SER A 167 0.65 -13.62 -16.74
N GLY A 168 1.70 -14.32 -17.16
CA GLY A 168 2.26 -14.31 -18.50
C GLY A 168 3.17 -13.11 -18.78
N ILE A 169 3.58 -13.00 -20.04
CA ILE A 169 4.37 -11.88 -20.57
C ILE A 169 3.64 -11.38 -21.81
N ILE A 170 3.51 -10.05 -21.93
CA ILE A 170 2.98 -9.38 -23.11
C ILE A 170 4.13 -8.74 -23.86
N ARG A 171 4.24 -8.99 -25.16
CA ARG A 171 5.22 -8.34 -26.06
C ARG A 171 4.52 -7.52 -27.14
N GLU A 172 5.27 -6.58 -27.69
CA GLU A 172 4.80 -5.77 -28.82
C GLU A 172 4.47 -6.67 -30.03
N GLY A 173 3.33 -6.40 -30.67
CA GLY A 173 2.86 -7.15 -31.83
C GLY A 173 2.11 -8.45 -31.51
N GLU A 174 2.05 -8.89 -30.25
CA GLU A 174 1.25 -10.05 -29.85
C GLU A 174 -0.24 -9.72 -29.84
N SER A 175 -1.06 -10.68 -30.28
CA SER A 175 -2.52 -10.58 -30.29
C SER A 175 -3.11 -11.40 -29.15
N PHE A 176 -4.05 -10.81 -28.41
CA PHE A 176 -4.71 -11.45 -27.26
C PHE A 176 -6.23 -11.47 -27.44
N LEU A 177 -6.88 -12.39 -26.74
CA LEU A 177 -8.33 -12.43 -26.64
C LEU A 177 -8.78 -11.53 -25.49
N ALA A 178 -9.72 -10.63 -25.77
CA ALA A 178 -10.38 -9.80 -24.76
C ALA A 178 -11.81 -10.34 -24.52
N GLY A 179 -12.19 -10.46 -23.25
CA GLY A 179 -13.51 -10.96 -22.83
C GLY A 179 -13.88 -10.45 -21.43
N PRO A 180 -15.05 -10.82 -20.89
CA PRO A 180 -15.97 -11.87 -21.37
C PRO A 180 -16.73 -11.46 -22.63
N LEU A 181 -16.79 -12.36 -23.62
CA LEU A 181 -17.74 -12.21 -24.72
C LEU A 181 -19.13 -12.53 -24.16
N LEU A 182 -20.13 -11.71 -24.52
CA LEU A 182 -21.52 -12.07 -24.28
C LEU A 182 -21.79 -13.37 -25.06
N ASP A 183 -22.28 -14.39 -24.36
CA ASP A 183 -23.05 -15.46 -25.03
C ASP A 183 -24.32 -14.85 -25.67
#